data_AF-A0A7K1NPP1-F1
#
_entry.id   AF-A0A7K1NPP1-F1
#
_cell.length_a   1.000
_cell.length_b   1.000
_cell.length_c   1.000
_cell.angle_alpha   90.00
_cell.angle_beta   90.00
_cell.angle_gamma   90.00
#
_symmetry.space_group_name_H-M   'P 1'
#
loop_
_entity.id
_entity.type
_entity.pdbx_description
1 polymer ?
#
loop_
_entity_poly.entity_id
_entity_poly.type
_entity_poly.pdbx_seq_one_letter_code
_entity_poly.pdbx_strand_id
1 'polypeptide(L)'
;MSDESERRLELAAMVVAGLDPADIWPTYFGGPRFSDFELHAYLHGALALPEFERGYSAGTEPMPAQPQGEGRQHRRGRAGEDALAGLGAAGRFLLTPERAEEERLQSLRETDLLHTGTVDIFDQVVETARDYFGVGAASLSLIAENSQFLKSVVGPLRQETPREIALCTHTVRLNTMLIINDTLTDDRFATNPLVVGEPFIRFYAGYPLHGPRGWNIGTLCVIDHRPRAFSASDQQVLRTLATIVQNNINARTDAAR
;
A
#
# COMPACT_ATOMS: atom_id res chain seq x y z
N MET A 1 -9.37 -1.21 30.94
CA MET A 1 -9.63 -2.68 30.89
C MET A 1 -8.35 -3.37 31.30
N SER A 2 -8.38 -4.60 31.85
CA SER A 2 -7.12 -5.29 32.17
C SER A 2 -6.45 -5.79 30.89
N ASP A 3 -5.12 -5.79 30.85
CA ASP A 3 -4.28 -6.24 29.73
C ASP A 3 -4.68 -7.64 29.22
N GLU A 4 -5.13 -8.51 30.13
CA GLU A 4 -5.63 -9.84 29.79
C GLU A 4 -7.00 -9.84 29.07
N SER A 5 -7.85 -8.85 29.34
CA SER A 5 -9.19 -8.76 28.75
C SER A 5 -9.15 -8.26 27.31
N GLU A 6 -8.29 -7.28 27.03
CA GLU A 6 -8.07 -6.75 25.67
C GLU A 6 -7.49 -7.83 24.77
N ARG A 7 -6.47 -8.54 25.26
CA ARG A 7 -5.83 -9.63 24.53
C ARG A 7 -6.76 -10.80 24.20
N ARG A 8 -7.67 -11.16 25.11
CA ARG A 8 -8.67 -12.21 24.85
C ARG A 8 -9.64 -11.80 23.75
N LEU A 9 -9.98 -10.51 23.65
CA LEU A 9 -10.88 -10.00 22.61
C LEU A 9 -10.22 -10.03 21.22
N GLU A 10 -8.96 -9.62 21.14
CA GLU A 10 -8.18 -9.62 19.89
C GLU A 10 -7.98 -11.04 19.35
N LEU A 11 -7.58 -11.98 20.21
CA LEU A 11 -7.43 -13.38 19.83
C LEU A 11 -8.76 -14.00 19.39
N ALA A 12 -9.86 -13.69 20.07
CA ALA A 12 -11.17 -14.16 19.68
C ALA A 12 -11.61 -13.61 18.32
N ALA A 13 -11.33 -12.33 18.02
CA ALA A 13 -11.64 -11.73 16.73
C ALA A 13 -10.87 -12.40 15.57
N MET A 14 -9.57 -12.69 15.78
CA MET A 14 -8.74 -13.38 14.78
C MET A 14 -9.18 -14.82 14.53
N VAL A 15 -9.50 -15.57 15.59
CA VAL A 15 -9.98 -16.95 15.48
C VAL A 15 -11.36 -17.00 14.81
N VAL A 16 -12.26 -16.05 15.10
CA VAL A 16 -13.56 -15.94 14.43
C VAL A 16 -13.40 -15.60 12.95
N ALA A 17 -12.34 -14.89 12.57
CA ALA A 17 -11.98 -14.64 11.17
C ALA A 17 -11.31 -15.86 10.48
N GLY A 18 -11.11 -16.97 11.20
CA GLY A 18 -10.51 -18.19 10.66
C GLY A 18 -8.99 -18.11 10.49
N LEU A 19 -8.35 -17.19 11.21
CA LEU A 19 -6.94 -16.87 11.07
C LEU A 19 -6.15 -17.38 12.28
N ASP A 20 -4.98 -17.96 12.03
CA ASP A 20 -4.05 -18.35 13.11
C ASP A 20 -3.27 -17.12 13.59
N PRO A 21 -3.43 -16.71 14.87
CA PRO A 21 -2.70 -15.57 15.43
C PRO A 21 -1.17 -15.69 15.31
N ALA A 22 -0.63 -16.91 15.31
CA ALA A 22 0.82 -17.14 15.19
C ALA A 22 1.36 -16.76 13.80
N ASP A 23 0.54 -16.87 12.75
CA ASP A 23 0.94 -16.57 11.37
C ASP A 23 0.80 -15.07 11.04
N ILE A 24 -0.10 -14.37 11.74
CA ILE A 24 -0.45 -12.98 11.44
C ILE A 24 0.41 -11.98 12.22
N TRP A 25 0.74 -12.28 13.46
CA TRP A 25 1.41 -11.32 14.34
C TRP A 25 2.76 -10.81 13.79
N PRO A 26 3.66 -11.66 13.27
CA PRO A 26 4.91 -11.20 12.66
C PRO A 26 4.67 -10.35 11.42
N THR A 27 3.58 -10.61 10.71
CA THR A 27 3.26 -9.96 9.44
C THR A 27 2.64 -8.57 9.62
N TYR A 28 1.86 -8.38 10.69
CA TYR A 28 1.07 -7.16 10.91
C TYR A 28 1.55 -6.25 12.03
N PHE A 29 2.09 -6.82 13.12
CA PHE A 29 2.41 -6.05 14.33
C PHE A 29 3.92 -6.00 14.61
N GLY A 30 4.71 -6.91 14.04
CA GLY A 30 6.16 -6.98 14.30
C GLY A 30 7.01 -7.11 13.04
N GLY A 31 7.42 -5.99 12.45
CA GLY A 31 8.72 -5.97 11.76
C GLY A 31 9.83 -6.55 12.67
N PRO A 32 11.01 -6.93 12.15
CA PRO A 32 11.86 -8.05 12.60
C PRO A 32 12.47 -7.95 14.01
N ARG A 33 11.64 -7.87 15.07
CA ARG A 33 12.08 -7.56 16.44
C ARG A 33 11.52 -8.46 17.54
N PHE A 34 10.68 -9.44 17.20
CA PHE A 34 10.27 -10.49 18.12
C PHE A 34 10.84 -11.83 17.67
N SER A 35 11.38 -12.59 18.61
CA SER A 35 11.68 -14.01 18.41
C SER A 35 10.41 -14.86 18.51
N ASP A 36 10.39 -16.03 17.87
CA ASP A 36 9.27 -16.99 17.96
C ASP A 36 8.90 -17.33 19.41
N PHE A 37 9.90 -17.33 20.30
CA PHE A 37 9.70 -17.56 21.74
C PHE A 37 8.90 -16.45 22.41
N GLU A 38 9.19 -15.18 22.10
CA GLU A 38 8.48 -14.03 22.68
C GLU A 38 7.05 -13.94 22.17
N LEU A 39 6.83 -14.26 20.90
CA LEU A 39 5.48 -14.35 20.34
C LEU A 39 4.68 -15.46 21.02
N HIS A 40 5.27 -16.65 21.20
CA HIS A 40 4.61 -17.75 21.90
C HIS A 40 4.31 -17.38 23.37
N ALA A 41 5.25 -16.75 24.06
CA ALA A 41 5.06 -16.28 25.43
C ALA A 41 3.95 -15.22 25.54
N TYR A 42 3.89 -14.28 24.60
CA TYR A 42 2.80 -13.32 24.49
C TYR A 42 1.48 -14.05 24.26
N LEU A 43 1.34 -14.90 23.24
CA LEU A 43 0.09 -15.62 22.95
C LEU A 43 -0.42 -16.48 24.11
N HIS A 44 0.47 -16.95 25.00
CA HIS A 44 0.14 -17.83 26.12
C HIS A 44 0.01 -17.18 27.50
N GLY A 45 0.24 -15.87 27.67
CA GLY A 45 -0.06 -15.21 28.95
C GLY A 45 1.17 -14.73 29.70
N ALA A 46 2.34 -15.12 29.22
CA ALA A 46 3.59 -15.01 29.95
C ALA A 46 4.34 -13.71 29.70
N LEU A 47 3.92 -12.91 28.71
CA LEU A 47 4.53 -11.64 28.33
C LEU A 47 3.44 -10.59 28.03
N ALA A 48 3.69 -9.31 28.36
CA ALA A 48 2.85 -8.16 28.03
C ALA A 48 3.56 -7.23 27.02
N LEU A 49 2.81 -6.50 26.19
CA LEU A 49 3.38 -5.64 25.14
C LEU A 49 4.03 -4.36 25.69
N PRO A 50 5.05 -3.81 25.01
CA PRO A 50 5.63 -2.50 25.33
C PRO A 50 4.62 -1.36 25.15
N GLU A 51 4.84 -0.29 25.91
CA GLU A 51 3.90 0.80 26.15
C GLU A 51 3.46 1.60 24.91
N PHE A 52 4.26 1.59 23.83
CA PHE A 52 3.96 2.34 22.61
C PHE A 52 2.88 1.68 21.72
N GLU A 53 2.54 0.40 21.95
CA GLU A 53 1.52 -0.33 21.19
C GLU A 53 0.14 -0.33 21.88
N ARG A 54 0.06 0.14 23.13
CA ARG A 54 -1.20 0.23 23.91
C ARG A 54 -2.15 1.34 23.44
N GLY A 55 -1.74 2.18 22.49
CA GLY A 55 -2.41 3.46 22.19
C GLY A 55 -3.54 3.42 21.15
N TYR A 56 -3.86 2.28 20.54
CA TYR A 56 -4.77 2.25 19.37
C TYR A 56 -6.24 1.90 19.66
N SER A 57 -6.64 1.76 20.92
CA SER A 57 -8.04 1.46 21.29
C SER A 57 -8.58 2.42 22.35
N ALA A 58 -8.93 3.64 21.93
CA ALA A 58 -9.78 4.50 22.75
C ALA A 58 -10.69 5.36 21.87
N GLY A 59 -11.98 4.99 21.81
CA GLY A 59 -13.03 5.92 21.41
C GLY A 59 -14.09 5.35 20.47
N THR A 60 -14.99 4.50 20.98
CA THR A 60 -16.39 4.51 20.52
C THR A 60 -17.26 3.84 21.59
N GLU A 61 -18.05 4.63 22.31
CA GLU A 61 -19.07 4.10 23.23
C GLU A 61 -20.18 3.37 22.43
N PRO A 62 -20.69 2.22 22.90
CA PRO A 62 -21.77 1.52 22.21
C PRO A 62 -23.14 2.15 22.52
N MET A 63 -23.86 2.50 21.46
CA MET A 63 -25.28 2.90 21.49
C MET A 63 -26.16 1.74 22.01
N PRO A 64 -27.23 1.99 22.81
CA PRO A 64 -28.03 0.91 23.36
C PRO A 64 -28.94 0.27 22.30
N ALA A 65 -28.99 -1.07 22.34
CA ALA A 65 -29.78 -1.90 21.44
C ALA A 65 -31.29 -1.79 21.73
N GLN A 66 -32.09 -1.62 20.67
CA GLN A 66 -33.53 -1.89 20.68
C GLN A 66 -33.82 -3.24 20.01
N PRO A 67 -34.87 -3.98 20.44
CA PRO A 67 -35.03 -5.38 20.10
C PRO A 67 -35.69 -5.61 18.73
N GLN A 68 -35.39 -6.80 18.23
CA GLN A 68 -35.58 -7.32 16.88
C GLN A 68 -37.02 -7.33 16.38
N GLY A 69 -37.20 -6.95 15.11
CA GLY A 69 -38.38 -7.25 14.30
C GLY A 69 -37.98 -8.13 13.12
N GLU A 70 -38.74 -9.21 12.94
CA GLU A 70 -38.50 -10.34 12.05
C GLU A 70 -38.49 -10.00 10.55
N GLY A 71 -37.78 -10.84 9.78
CA GLY A 71 -38.09 -11.11 8.37
C GLY A 71 -37.40 -10.24 7.34
N ARG A 72 -36.26 -10.72 6.80
CA ARG A 72 -35.86 -10.56 5.39
C ARG A 72 -34.64 -11.43 5.06
N GLN A 73 -34.91 -12.64 4.59
CA GLN A 73 -33.97 -13.36 3.73
C GLN A 73 -33.84 -12.58 2.40
N HIS A 74 -32.63 -12.58 1.82
CA HIS A 74 -32.20 -11.89 0.60
C HIS A 74 -31.77 -10.41 0.70
N ARG A 75 -30.66 -10.14 1.41
CA ARG A 75 -29.78 -8.97 1.12
C ARG A 75 -28.36 -9.08 1.68
N ARG A 76 -27.78 -10.28 1.75
CA ARG A 76 -26.56 -10.57 2.53
C ARG A 76 -25.22 -10.55 1.76
N GLY A 77 -25.21 -10.42 0.43
CA GLY A 77 -23.97 -10.43 -0.37
C GLY A 77 -23.35 -9.05 -0.52
N ARG A 78 -24.04 -8.14 -1.21
CA ARG A 78 -23.48 -6.87 -1.68
C ARG A 78 -23.11 -5.87 -0.58
N ALA A 79 -23.92 -5.76 0.48
CA ALA A 79 -23.69 -4.80 1.56
C ALA A 79 -22.48 -5.15 2.45
N GLY A 80 -22.16 -6.44 2.59
CA GLY A 80 -20.96 -6.88 3.30
C GLY A 80 -19.70 -6.66 2.47
N GLU A 81 -19.77 -6.93 1.17
CA GLU A 81 -18.67 -6.72 0.23
C GLU A 81 -18.32 -5.24 0.04
N ASP A 82 -19.32 -4.35 0.01
CA ASP A 82 -19.10 -2.91 -0.06
C ASP A 82 -18.41 -2.36 1.21
N ALA A 83 -18.68 -2.97 2.38
CA ALA A 83 -17.97 -2.65 3.62
C ALA A 83 -16.51 -3.14 3.60
N LEU A 84 -16.25 -4.32 3.03
CA LEU A 84 -14.90 -4.86 2.84
C LEU A 84 -14.07 -4.00 1.88
N ALA A 85 -14.69 -3.48 0.81
CA ALA A 85 -14.05 -2.55 -0.11
C ALA A 85 -13.59 -1.24 0.56
N GLY A 86 -14.29 -0.83 1.63
CA GLY A 86 -13.93 0.33 2.45
C GLY A 86 -12.64 0.17 3.25
N LEU A 87 -12.11 -1.05 3.38
CA LEU A 87 -10.82 -1.32 4.02
C LEU A 87 -9.61 -1.01 3.10
N GLY A 88 -9.85 -0.63 1.85
CA GLY A 88 -8.80 -0.25 0.91
C GLY A 88 -7.81 -1.37 0.62
N ALA A 89 -6.55 -1.00 0.37
CA ALA A 89 -5.48 -1.93 0.07
C ALA A 89 -5.18 -2.92 1.22
N ALA A 90 -5.49 -2.55 2.46
CA ALA A 90 -5.35 -3.43 3.62
C ALA A 90 -6.35 -4.59 3.59
N GLY A 91 -7.58 -4.36 3.12
CA GLY A 91 -8.62 -5.40 2.99
C GLY A 91 -8.54 -6.24 1.72
N ARG A 92 -7.52 -6.05 0.87
CA ARG A 92 -7.43 -6.68 -0.46
C ARG A 92 -7.57 -8.21 -0.43
N PHE A 93 -7.04 -8.87 0.60
CA PHE A 93 -7.07 -10.33 0.72
C PHE A 93 -8.46 -10.91 1.05
N LEU A 94 -9.42 -10.06 1.43
CA LEU A 94 -10.80 -10.44 1.71
C LEU A 94 -11.70 -10.39 0.47
N LEU A 95 -11.18 -9.91 -0.66
CA LEU A 95 -11.89 -9.78 -1.93
C LEU A 95 -11.31 -10.72 -2.99
N THR A 96 -12.11 -11.04 -4.02
CA THR A 96 -11.57 -11.70 -5.21
C THR A 96 -10.58 -10.78 -5.93
N PRO A 97 -9.60 -11.31 -6.69
CA PRO A 97 -8.66 -10.48 -7.44
C PRO A 97 -9.33 -9.48 -8.39
N GLU A 98 -10.41 -9.89 -9.05
CA GLU A 98 -11.20 -9.08 -9.98
C GLU A 98 -11.86 -7.91 -9.23
N ARG A 99 -12.48 -8.21 -8.08
CA ARG A 99 -13.19 -7.19 -7.28
C ARG A 99 -12.22 -6.18 -6.66
N ALA A 100 -11.10 -6.66 -6.13
CA ALA A 100 -10.04 -5.78 -5.61
C ALA A 100 -9.50 -4.85 -6.71
N GLU A 101 -9.38 -5.34 -7.94
CA GLU A 101 -8.94 -4.52 -9.07
C GLU A 101 -10.00 -3.50 -9.48
N GLU A 102 -11.29 -3.87 -9.53
CA GLU A 102 -12.39 -2.93 -9.77
C GLU A 102 -12.39 -1.78 -8.76
N GLU A 103 -12.28 -2.09 -7.47
CA GLU A 103 -12.26 -1.09 -6.39
C GLU A 103 -11.05 -0.16 -6.48
N ARG A 104 -9.88 -0.72 -6.82
CA ARG A 104 -8.65 0.05 -7.04
C ARG A 104 -8.79 0.99 -8.25
N LEU A 105 -9.33 0.51 -9.36
CA LEU A 105 -9.59 1.33 -10.54
C LEU A 105 -10.62 2.42 -10.27
N GLN A 106 -11.66 2.10 -9.50
CA GLN A 106 -12.63 3.10 -9.06
C GLN A 106 -11.99 4.17 -8.19
N SER A 107 -11.14 3.78 -7.23
CA SER A 107 -10.38 4.72 -6.40
C SER A 107 -9.45 5.61 -7.24
N LEU A 108 -8.87 5.10 -8.32
CA LEU A 108 -8.04 5.89 -9.22
C LEU A 108 -8.88 6.89 -10.03
N ARG A 109 -10.04 6.48 -10.56
CA ARG A 109 -10.96 7.36 -11.30
C ARG A 109 -11.44 8.54 -10.44
N GLU A 110 -11.71 8.31 -9.16
CA GLU A 110 -12.11 9.38 -8.22
C GLU A 110 -11.06 10.47 -8.01
N THR A 111 -9.80 10.25 -8.40
CA THR A 111 -8.76 11.28 -8.30
C THR A 111 -8.77 12.30 -9.44
N ASP A 112 -9.38 11.96 -10.58
CA ASP A 112 -9.31 12.75 -11.82
C ASP A 112 -7.86 13.13 -12.26
N LEU A 113 -6.88 12.29 -11.93
CA LEU A 113 -5.47 12.56 -12.24
C LEU A 113 -5.01 11.91 -13.56
N LEU A 114 -5.69 10.88 -14.03
CA LEU A 114 -5.36 10.19 -15.27
C LEU A 114 -5.58 11.10 -16.48
N HIS A 115 -4.59 11.18 -17.37
CA HIS A 115 -4.65 11.95 -18.61
C HIS A 115 -4.99 13.45 -18.45
N THR A 116 -4.79 14.01 -17.25
CA THR A 116 -4.88 15.46 -16.99
C THR A 116 -3.52 16.13 -17.03
N GLY A 117 -3.50 17.47 -17.15
CA GLY A 117 -2.29 18.28 -17.22
C GLY A 117 -1.35 18.13 -16.01
N THR A 118 -0.16 18.71 -16.11
CA THR A 118 0.86 18.65 -15.06
C THR A 118 0.39 19.28 -13.76
N VAL A 119 1.04 18.91 -12.67
CA VAL A 119 0.74 19.40 -11.33
C VAL A 119 2.07 19.78 -10.67
N ASP A 120 2.31 21.07 -10.51
CA ASP A 120 3.63 21.62 -10.13
C ASP A 120 4.23 20.95 -8.89
N ILE A 121 3.41 20.68 -7.87
CA ILE A 121 3.88 20.02 -6.64
C ILE A 121 4.35 18.58 -6.89
N PHE A 122 3.75 17.87 -7.85
CA PHE A 122 4.20 16.53 -8.21
C PHE A 122 5.53 16.59 -8.95
N ASP A 123 5.68 17.55 -9.86
CA ASP A 123 6.93 17.77 -10.60
C ASP A 123 8.08 18.13 -9.65
N GLN A 124 7.85 19.04 -8.70
CA GLN A 124 8.83 19.38 -7.67
C GLN A 124 9.25 18.19 -6.81
N VAL A 125 8.31 17.33 -6.41
CA VAL A 125 8.63 16.13 -5.63
C VAL A 125 9.45 15.13 -6.45
N VAL A 126 9.10 14.91 -7.71
CA VAL A 126 9.83 13.99 -8.59
C VAL A 126 11.24 14.50 -8.88
N GLU A 127 11.40 15.81 -9.14
CA GLU A 127 12.71 16.45 -9.27
C GLU A 127 13.54 16.30 -8.00
N THR A 128 12.95 16.61 -6.83
CA THR A 128 13.61 16.47 -5.53
C THR A 128 14.05 15.02 -5.28
N ALA A 129 13.20 14.04 -5.62
CA ALA A 129 13.54 12.63 -5.49
C ALA A 129 14.74 12.27 -6.37
N ARG A 130 14.71 12.65 -7.66
CA ARG A 130 15.83 12.38 -8.58
C ARG A 130 17.14 12.95 -8.03
N ASP A 131 17.12 14.20 -7.60
CA ASP A 131 18.30 14.94 -7.19
C ASP A 131 18.84 14.44 -5.84
N TYR A 132 17.96 14.19 -4.87
CA TYR A 132 18.35 13.67 -3.55
C TYR A 132 19.00 12.28 -3.65
N PHE A 133 18.40 11.36 -4.41
CA PHE A 133 18.93 10.01 -4.57
C PHE A 133 20.04 9.92 -5.64
N GLY A 134 20.25 10.99 -6.40
CA GLY A 134 21.23 11.05 -7.50
C GLY A 134 21.02 9.97 -8.54
N VAL A 135 19.76 9.66 -8.88
CA VAL A 135 19.37 8.58 -9.80
C VAL A 135 19.12 9.11 -11.23
N GLY A 136 19.13 8.21 -12.22
CA GLY A 136 18.89 8.59 -13.63
C GLY A 136 17.43 8.99 -13.94
N ALA A 137 16.46 8.49 -13.17
CA ALA A 137 15.07 8.87 -13.31
C ALA A 137 14.28 8.76 -12.00
N ALA A 138 13.24 9.58 -11.90
CA ALA A 138 12.20 9.47 -10.88
C ALA A 138 10.83 9.70 -11.53
N SER A 139 9.77 9.14 -10.97
CA SER A 139 8.42 9.37 -11.49
C SER A 139 7.33 9.17 -10.45
N LEU A 140 6.23 9.89 -10.66
CA LEU A 140 4.93 9.61 -10.08
C LEU A 140 4.11 8.88 -11.14
N SER A 141 3.80 7.61 -10.90
CA SER A 141 3.03 6.77 -11.82
C SER A 141 1.63 6.49 -11.29
N LEU A 142 0.65 6.41 -12.20
CA LEU A 142 -0.71 5.96 -11.96
C LEU A 142 -0.95 4.68 -12.75
N ILE A 143 -1.49 3.66 -12.11
CA ILE A 143 -1.70 2.35 -12.73
C ILE A 143 -3.15 2.24 -13.19
N ALA A 144 -3.38 2.47 -14.49
CA ALA A 144 -4.68 2.28 -15.13
C ALA A 144 -4.97 0.79 -15.36
N GLU A 145 -6.04 0.47 -16.07
CA GLU A 145 -6.46 -0.91 -16.34
C GLU A 145 -5.39 -1.67 -17.13
N ASN A 146 -4.98 -1.10 -18.28
CA ASN A 146 -4.06 -1.74 -19.23
C ASN A 146 -2.72 -1.00 -19.38
N SER A 147 -2.55 0.16 -18.75
CA SER A 147 -1.34 0.97 -18.86
C SER A 147 -0.87 1.54 -17.52
N GLN A 148 0.41 1.88 -17.47
CA GLN A 148 0.99 2.79 -16.51
C GLN A 148 1.08 4.17 -17.17
N PHE A 149 0.51 5.18 -16.52
CA PHE A 149 0.60 6.58 -16.93
C PHE A 149 1.50 7.34 -15.94
N LEU A 150 2.57 7.95 -16.45
CA LEU A 150 3.44 8.81 -15.66
C LEU A 150 2.80 10.20 -15.55
N LYS A 151 2.29 10.50 -14.36
CA LYS A 151 1.68 11.80 -14.06
C LYS A 151 2.73 12.90 -13.96
N SER A 152 3.92 12.53 -13.48
CA SER A 152 5.10 13.37 -13.43
C SER A 152 6.34 12.48 -13.60
N VAL A 153 7.34 12.95 -14.34
CA VAL A 153 8.52 12.18 -14.66
C VAL A 153 9.71 13.09 -14.93
N VAL A 154 10.86 12.69 -14.43
CA VAL A 154 12.14 13.28 -14.79
C VAL A 154 13.08 12.14 -15.18
N GLY A 155 13.70 12.25 -16.35
CA GLY A 155 14.55 11.22 -16.94
C GLY A 155 13.95 10.56 -18.19
N PRO A 156 14.69 9.65 -18.85
CA PRO A 156 14.32 9.12 -20.17
C PRO A 156 13.29 7.97 -20.06
N LEU A 157 12.14 8.22 -19.43
CA LEU A 157 11.05 7.26 -19.34
C LEU A 157 9.88 7.70 -20.24
N ARG A 158 9.16 6.72 -20.79
CA ARG A 158 7.98 6.98 -21.60
C ARG A 158 6.81 7.34 -20.71
N GLN A 159 6.04 8.35 -21.10
CA GLN A 159 4.88 8.81 -20.35
C GLN A 159 3.83 7.71 -20.16
N GLU A 160 3.66 6.84 -21.15
CA GLU A 160 2.75 5.70 -21.06
C GLU A 160 3.48 4.41 -21.41
N THR A 161 3.20 3.34 -20.66
CA THR A 161 3.82 2.03 -20.80
C THR A 161 2.78 0.94 -20.52
N PRO A 162 2.78 -0.20 -21.25
CA PRO A 162 1.88 -1.31 -20.94
C PRO A 162 2.01 -1.76 -19.48
N ARG A 163 0.89 -1.98 -18.81
CA ARG A 163 0.87 -2.31 -17.37
C ARG A 163 1.63 -3.60 -17.06
N GLU A 164 1.60 -4.55 -17.98
CA GLU A 164 2.24 -5.87 -17.86
C GLU A 164 3.77 -5.80 -17.75
N ILE A 165 4.42 -4.79 -18.33
CA ILE A 165 5.88 -4.63 -18.25
C ILE A 165 6.30 -3.61 -17.19
N ALA A 166 5.36 -2.86 -16.62
CA ALA A 166 5.63 -1.83 -15.64
C ALA A 166 5.99 -2.40 -14.25
N LEU A 167 7.17 -2.07 -13.73
CA LEU A 167 7.61 -2.47 -12.38
C LEU A 167 6.68 -1.91 -11.29
N CYS A 168 6.11 -0.72 -11.48
CA CYS A 168 5.18 -0.10 -10.56
C CYS A 168 3.91 -0.92 -10.32
N THR A 169 3.50 -1.76 -11.31
CA THR A 169 2.40 -2.71 -11.14
C THR A 169 2.65 -3.68 -10.00
N HIS A 170 3.90 -4.10 -9.79
CA HIS A 170 4.25 -4.97 -8.66
C HIS A 170 4.21 -4.21 -7.34
N THR A 171 4.68 -2.95 -7.31
CA THR A 171 4.61 -2.11 -6.11
C THR A 171 3.17 -1.85 -5.68
N VAL A 172 2.26 -1.54 -6.60
CA VAL A 172 0.83 -1.29 -6.27
C VAL A 172 0.13 -2.52 -5.68
N ARG A 173 0.61 -3.73 -5.99
CA ARG A 173 0.11 -4.97 -5.38
C ARG A 173 0.59 -5.17 -3.94
N LEU A 174 1.66 -4.48 -3.54
CA LEU A 174 2.23 -4.53 -2.20
C LEU A 174 1.71 -3.35 -1.37
N ASN A 175 1.52 -3.57 -0.07
CA ASN A 175 1.23 -2.49 0.89
C ASN A 175 2.52 -1.84 1.44
N THR A 176 3.67 -2.22 0.88
CA THR A 176 5.00 -1.80 1.33
C THR A 176 5.86 -1.40 0.13
N MET A 177 6.97 -0.71 0.41
CA MET A 177 7.93 -0.31 -0.60
C MET A 177 8.53 -1.54 -1.29
N LEU A 178 8.64 -1.49 -2.62
CA LEU A 178 9.39 -2.47 -3.40
C LEU A 178 10.77 -1.91 -3.70
N ILE A 179 11.81 -2.62 -3.27
CA ILE A 179 13.21 -2.25 -3.51
C ILE A 179 13.86 -3.39 -4.27
N ILE A 180 14.50 -3.06 -5.39
CA ILE A 180 15.23 -3.97 -6.25
C ILE A 180 16.59 -3.34 -6.49
N ASN A 181 17.61 -3.86 -5.79
CA ASN A 181 18.97 -3.33 -5.86
C ASN A 181 19.64 -3.58 -7.21
N ASP A 182 19.37 -4.74 -7.81
CA ASP A 182 19.75 -5.10 -9.18
C ASP A 182 18.67 -5.99 -9.83
N THR A 183 17.98 -5.46 -10.84
CA THR A 183 16.91 -6.16 -11.56
C THR A 183 17.39 -7.37 -12.34
N LEU A 184 18.68 -7.46 -12.72
CA LEU A 184 19.22 -8.64 -13.40
C LEU A 184 19.39 -9.83 -12.45
N THR A 185 19.44 -9.58 -11.15
CA THR A 185 19.55 -10.61 -10.11
C THR A 185 18.20 -10.97 -9.48
N ASP A 186 17.13 -10.28 -9.87
CA ASP A 186 15.79 -10.53 -9.38
C ASP A 186 15.01 -11.36 -10.42
N ASP A 187 14.75 -12.62 -10.12
CA ASP A 187 14.08 -13.56 -11.02
C ASP A 187 12.72 -13.05 -11.54
N ARG A 188 12.06 -12.15 -10.80
CA ARG A 188 10.77 -11.57 -11.21
C ARG A 188 10.93 -10.55 -12.35
N PHE A 189 12.12 -9.96 -12.51
CA PHE A 189 12.37 -8.83 -13.40
C PHE A 189 13.54 -9.03 -14.38
N ALA A 190 14.38 -10.05 -14.19
CA ALA A 190 15.58 -10.26 -15.00
C ALA A 190 15.29 -10.37 -16.51
N THR A 191 14.09 -10.83 -16.89
CA THR A 191 13.63 -10.95 -18.28
C THR A 191 12.63 -9.87 -18.70
N ASN A 192 12.33 -8.91 -17.82
CA ASN A 192 11.37 -7.85 -18.11
C ASN A 192 11.87 -6.96 -19.27
N PRO A 193 11.03 -6.59 -20.24
CA PRO A 193 11.43 -5.77 -21.38
C PRO A 193 12.11 -4.43 -21.03
N LEU A 194 11.72 -3.79 -19.92
CA LEU A 194 12.35 -2.54 -19.45
C LEU A 194 13.72 -2.76 -18.78
N VAL A 195 14.08 -4.01 -18.49
CA VAL A 195 15.36 -4.42 -17.90
C VAL A 195 16.33 -4.90 -18.99
N VAL A 196 15.87 -5.78 -19.88
CA VAL A 196 16.72 -6.33 -20.96
C VAL A 196 16.81 -5.43 -22.19
N GLY A 197 15.81 -4.56 -22.39
CA GLY A 197 15.78 -3.52 -23.42
C GLY A 197 15.72 -2.12 -22.81
N GLU A 198 15.59 -1.10 -23.64
CA GLU A 198 15.48 0.29 -23.17
C GLU A 198 14.32 0.45 -22.16
N PRO A 199 14.54 1.14 -21.03
CA PRO A 199 15.69 1.99 -20.71
C PRO A 199 16.81 1.29 -19.92
N PHE A 200 16.86 -0.05 -19.91
CA PHE A 200 17.84 -0.87 -19.20
C PHE A 200 17.84 -0.62 -17.69
N ILE A 201 16.66 -0.65 -17.07
CA ILE A 201 16.50 -0.46 -15.63
C ILE A 201 17.34 -1.49 -14.90
N ARG A 202 18.21 -1.03 -13.97
CA ARG A 202 19.01 -1.87 -13.07
C ARG A 202 18.60 -1.71 -11.62
N PHE A 203 18.28 -0.50 -11.20
CA PHE A 203 17.80 -0.22 -9.86
C PHE A 203 16.37 0.32 -9.89
N TYR A 204 15.56 -0.12 -8.93
CA TYR A 204 14.21 0.37 -8.72
C TYR A 204 13.89 0.44 -7.21
N ALA A 205 13.41 1.58 -6.73
CA ALA A 205 12.72 1.67 -5.44
C ALA A 205 11.41 2.43 -5.63
N GLY A 206 10.29 1.80 -5.26
CA GLY A 206 8.95 2.35 -5.44
C GLY A 206 8.12 2.27 -4.17
N TYR A 207 7.49 3.38 -3.81
CA TYR A 207 6.55 3.48 -2.70
C TYR A 207 5.10 3.56 -3.24
N PRO A 208 4.16 2.72 -2.76
CA PRO A 208 2.78 2.75 -3.20
C PRO A 208 2.06 4.03 -2.74
N LEU A 209 1.23 4.59 -3.62
CA LEU A 209 0.37 5.75 -3.34
C LEU A 209 -1.09 5.31 -3.29
N HIS A 210 -1.81 5.75 -2.26
CA HIS A 210 -3.22 5.44 -2.06
C HIS A 210 -4.12 6.46 -2.75
N GLY A 211 -5.32 6.02 -3.12
CA GLY A 211 -6.41 6.90 -3.53
C GLY A 211 -7.41 7.15 -2.39
N PRO A 212 -8.50 7.89 -2.67
CA PRO A 212 -9.52 8.30 -1.70
C PRO A 212 -10.23 7.14 -0.98
N ARG A 213 -10.23 5.95 -1.59
CA ARG A 213 -10.82 4.73 -1.01
C ARG A 213 -9.78 3.86 -0.29
N GLY A 214 -8.58 4.37 -0.04
CA GLY A 214 -7.47 3.65 0.60
C GLY A 214 -6.82 2.58 -0.28
N TRP A 215 -7.14 2.51 -1.58
CA TRP A 215 -6.56 1.57 -2.52
C TRP A 215 -5.27 2.10 -3.14
N ASN A 216 -4.29 1.23 -3.40
CA ASN A 216 -3.06 1.62 -4.10
C ASN A 216 -3.36 1.96 -5.56
N ILE A 217 -3.24 3.22 -5.94
CA ILE A 217 -3.57 3.69 -7.29
C ILE A 217 -2.34 3.93 -8.17
N GLY A 218 -1.16 4.03 -7.55
CA GLY A 218 0.06 4.48 -8.21
C GLY A 218 1.30 4.30 -7.35
N THR A 219 2.41 4.89 -7.80
CA THR A 219 3.69 4.86 -7.07
C THR A 219 4.43 6.18 -7.19
N LEU A 220 5.23 6.51 -6.18
CA LEU A 220 6.40 7.36 -6.33
C LEU A 220 7.62 6.44 -6.41
N CYS A 221 8.39 6.49 -7.49
CA CYS A 221 9.54 5.61 -7.67
C CYS A 221 10.78 6.35 -8.18
N VAL A 222 11.93 5.76 -7.85
CA VAL A 222 13.26 6.17 -8.28
C VAL A 222 13.93 5.00 -8.99
N ILE A 223 14.60 5.31 -10.11
CA ILE A 223 15.05 4.33 -11.09
C ILE A 223 16.45 4.71 -11.55
N ASP A 224 17.33 3.71 -11.70
CA ASP A 224 18.64 3.94 -12.29
C ASP A 224 19.11 2.80 -13.21
N HIS A 225 20.04 3.13 -14.09
CA HIS A 225 20.71 2.25 -15.04
C HIS A 225 21.91 1.49 -14.43
N ARG A 226 22.16 1.68 -13.13
CA ARG A 226 23.19 0.97 -12.36
C ARG A 226 22.58 0.36 -11.10
N PRO A 227 23.08 -0.79 -10.62
CA PRO A 227 22.69 -1.32 -9.33
C PRO A 227 22.96 -0.33 -8.21
N ARG A 228 22.08 -0.32 -7.19
CA ARG A 228 22.25 0.55 -6.01
C ARG A 228 21.84 -0.17 -4.74
N ALA A 229 22.54 0.13 -3.66
CA ALA A 229 22.01 -0.13 -2.32
C ALA A 229 20.97 0.94 -1.97
N PHE A 230 20.00 0.57 -1.14
CA PHE A 230 18.97 1.49 -0.67
C PHE A 230 18.77 1.30 0.85
N SER A 231 19.30 2.24 1.62
CA SER A 231 19.37 2.14 3.08
C SER A 231 18.01 2.39 3.74
N ALA A 232 17.88 2.08 5.03
CA ALA A 232 16.68 2.44 5.80
C ALA A 232 16.44 3.96 5.84
N SER A 233 17.50 4.77 5.81
CA SER A 233 17.39 6.23 5.73
C SER A 233 16.82 6.66 4.37
N ASP A 234 17.27 6.04 3.28
CA ASP A 234 16.76 6.32 1.94
C ASP A 234 15.27 5.96 1.82
N GLN A 235 14.88 4.83 2.41
CA GLN A 235 13.48 4.42 2.49
C GLN A 235 12.62 5.43 3.24
N GLN A 236 13.13 5.99 4.34
CA GLN A 236 12.43 7.01 5.10
C GLN A 236 12.22 8.29 4.29
N VAL A 237 13.24 8.73 3.54
CA VAL A 237 13.12 9.92 2.69
C VAL A 237 12.13 9.70 1.55
N LEU A 238 12.20 8.55 0.86
CA LEU A 238 11.25 8.25 -0.21
C LEU A 238 9.82 8.18 0.30
N ARG A 239 9.62 7.61 1.50
CA ARG A 239 8.32 7.61 2.19
C ARG A 239 7.83 9.02 2.47
N THR A 240 8.69 9.90 3.01
CA THR A 240 8.33 11.30 3.28
C THR A 240 7.91 12.04 2.01
N LEU A 241 8.63 11.87 0.91
CA LEU A 241 8.26 12.45 -0.39
C LEU A 241 6.92 11.89 -0.90
N ALA A 242 6.70 10.58 -0.75
CA ALA A 242 5.43 9.96 -1.10
C ALA A 242 4.26 10.48 -0.25
N THR A 243 4.49 10.78 1.04
CA THR A 243 3.48 11.41 1.91
C THR A 243 3.08 12.80 1.42
N ILE A 244 4.02 13.61 0.91
CA ILE A 244 3.71 14.92 0.32
C ILE A 244 2.78 14.75 -0.88
N VAL A 245 3.09 13.81 -1.76
CA VAL A 245 2.24 13.47 -2.92
C VAL A 245 0.86 13.01 -2.45
N GLN A 246 0.81 12.11 -1.48
CA GLN A 246 -0.44 11.55 -0.93
C GLN A 246 -1.37 12.65 -0.40
N ASN A 247 -0.83 13.58 0.39
CA ASN A 247 -1.60 14.68 0.95
C ASN A 247 -2.19 15.57 -0.16
N ASN A 248 -1.44 15.78 -1.24
CA ASN A 248 -1.91 16.56 -2.39
C ASN A 248 -2.96 15.82 -3.23
N ILE A 249 -2.87 14.50 -3.36
CA ILE A 249 -3.92 13.69 -3.99
C ILE A 249 -5.22 13.84 -3.17
N ASN A 250 -5.14 13.63 -1.85
CA ASN A 250 -6.31 13.69 -0.96
C ASN A 250 -6.97 15.08 -0.99
N ALA A 251 -6.18 16.15 -0.85
CA ALA A 251 -6.69 17.52 -0.88
C ALA A 251 -7.42 17.89 -2.18
N ARG A 252 -6.96 17.34 -3.33
CA ARG A 252 -7.60 17.56 -4.63
C ARG A 252 -8.93 16.81 -4.75
N THR A 253 -8.98 15.56 -4.27
CA THR A 253 -10.22 14.79 -4.25
C THR A 253 -11.25 15.44 -3.33
N ASP A 254 -10.84 15.92 -2.15
CA ASP A 254 -11.75 16.56 -1.21
C ASP A 254 -12.31 17.89 -1.77
N ALA A 255 -11.50 18.66 -2.49
CA ALA A 255 -11.95 19.90 -3.13
C ALA A 255 -12.86 19.69 -4.35
N ALA A 256 -12.88 18.48 -4.93
CA ALA A 256 -13.72 18.13 -6.07
C ALA A 256 -15.09 17.53 -5.68
N ARG A 257 -15.34 17.33 -4.38
CA ARG A 257 -16.60 16.82 -3.80
C ARG A 257 -17.47 17.96 -3.29
#